data_AF-A0A4P5SHN8-F1
#
_entry.id   AF-A0A4P5SHN8-F1
#
_cell.length_a   1.000
_cell.length_b   1.000
_cell.length_c   1.000
_cell.angle_alpha   90.00
_cell.angle_beta   90.00
_cell.angle_gamma   90.00
#
_symmetry.space_group_name_H-M   'P 1'
#
loop_
_entity.id
_entity.type
_entity.pdbx_description
1 polymer ?
#
loop_
_entity_poly.entity_id
_entity_poly.type
_entity_poly.pdbx_seq_one_letter_code
_entity_poly.pdbx_strand_id
1 'polypeptide(L)'
;MGSGDTPAIDLRNIWKVFGPGDGSRAIELAKTGVSRSDILQQTQQTVAVRDVSFSVAQGETFVVMGLSGSGKSTLIRCLSRLIEPTQGEISLGGDDLLAMDEDQLRQLRRGRISMVFQHFGLFPHRKVIDNIAYGLEVQKIDKSTRLARATEVLNTVGLDGWADHYPQQLSGGMQQRVGLARALAVDPQILLFDEPFSALDPLIRKEMQDELIRLQKTMQRTIVFITHDFAEALRLGDRIAIMKDGSFDQIGTPEEIVSAPATPYVREFVNDVPRAKVLSVKSVTVAGQSTANGRSVAASAKIETIIPMLLERDEPITVLDSNNQAIGVVNRASVANILQAEQK
;
A
#
# COMPACT_ATOMS: atom_id res chain seq x y z
N MET A 1 -12.84 -15.39 12.22
CA MET A 1 -13.89 -15.41 11.17
C MET A 1 -14.87 -14.30 11.51
N GLY A 2 -14.53 -13.06 11.18
CA GLY A 2 -15.33 -11.87 11.50
C GLY A 2 -15.89 -11.28 10.20
N SER A 3 -17.19 -10.95 10.23
CA SER A 3 -18.02 -10.27 9.21
C SER A 3 -17.89 -10.73 7.75
N GLY A 4 -18.98 -11.27 7.22
CA GLY A 4 -19.13 -11.78 5.85
C GLY A 4 -19.24 -10.68 4.78
N ASP A 5 -18.28 -9.77 4.73
CA ASP A 5 -18.13 -8.85 3.61
C ASP A 5 -17.11 -9.40 2.62
N THR A 6 -17.51 -9.47 1.35
CA THR A 6 -16.65 -9.87 0.26
C THR A 6 -15.47 -8.89 0.16
N PRO A 7 -14.21 -9.37 0.18
CA PRO A 7 -13.05 -8.50 0.05
C PRO A 7 -13.07 -7.77 -1.30
N ALA A 8 -12.49 -6.57 -1.35
CA ALA A 8 -12.35 -5.81 -2.58
C ALA A 8 -11.47 -6.54 -3.59
N ILE A 9 -10.43 -7.23 -3.09
CA ILE A 9 -9.50 -8.04 -3.88
C ILE A 9 -9.23 -9.34 -3.11
N ASP A 10 -9.35 -10.49 -3.78
CA ASP A 10 -8.93 -11.79 -3.27
C ASP A 10 -8.04 -12.47 -4.31
N LEU A 11 -6.86 -12.92 -3.90
CA LEU A 11 -5.93 -13.67 -4.74
C LEU A 11 -5.62 -15.00 -4.08
N ARG A 12 -5.66 -16.07 -4.87
CA ARG A 12 -5.34 -17.42 -4.40
C ARG A 12 -4.34 -18.08 -5.33
N ASN A 13 -3.28 -18.58 -4.73
CA ASN A 13 -2.24 -19.38 -5.38
C ASN A 13 -1.72 -18.76 -6.68
N ILE A 14 -1.44 -17.45 -6.66
CA ILE A 14 -0.98 -16.76 -7.86
C ILE A 14 0.46 -17.15 -8.18
N TRP A 15 0.65 -17.57 -9.43
CA TRP A 15 1.95 -17.82 -10.02
C TRP A 15 2.14 -16.96 -11.25
N LYS A 16 3.35 -16.45 -11.44
CA LYS A 16 3.78 -15.89 -12.72
C LYS A 16 5.17 -16.36 -13.07
N VAL A 17 5.26 -17.05 -14.20
CA VAL A 17 6.49 -17.52 -14.82
C VAL A 17 6.69 -16.76 -16.14
N PHE A 18 7.91 -16.30 -16.37
CA PHE A 18 8.37 -15.76 -17.65
C PHE A 18 9.33 -16.74 -18.30
N GLY A 19 9.43 -16.71 -19.63
CA GLY A 19 10.32 -17.59 -20.41
C GLY A 19 9.54 -18.43 -21.42
N PRO A 20 10.22 -19.37 -22.09
CA PRO A 20 9.60 -20.25 -23.08
C PRO A 20 8.62 -21.23 -22.42
N GLY A 21 7.61 -21.68 -23.15
CA GLY A 21 6.63 -22.67 -22.67
C GLY A 21 5.53 -22.10 -21.76
N ASP A 22 4.76 -23.01 -21.15
CA ASP A 22 3.57 -22.70 -20.34
C ASP A 22 3.89 -22.38 -18.86
N GLY A 23 5.12 -22.61 -18.42
CA GLY A 23 5.56 -22.40 -17.04
C GLY A 23 5.32 -23.58 -16.09
N SER A 24 4.66 -24.65 -16.53
CA SER A 24 4.26 -25.78 -15.66
C SER A 24 5.47 -26.45 -15.01
N ARG A 25 6.52 -26.73 -15.79
CA ARG A 25 7.77 -27.32 -15.29
C ARG A 25 8.48 -26.46 -14.24
N ALA A 26 8.55 -25.15 -14.45
CA ALA A 26 9.13 -24.24 -13.46
C ALA A 26 8.31 -24.20 -12.16
N ILE A 27 6.97 -24.26 -12.26
CA ILE A 27 6.09 -24.32 -11.09
C ILE A 27 6.31 -25.62 -10.31
N GLU A 28 6.40 -26.77 -11.00
CA GLU A 28 6.69 -28.06 -10.36
C GLU A 28 8.03 -28.05 -9.61
N LEU A 29 9.10 -27.58 -10.25
CA LEU A 29 10.42 -27.45 -9.62
C LEU A 29 10.38 -26.46 -8.43
N ALA A 30 9.65 -25.36 -8.56
CA ALA A 30 9.50 -24.42 -7.46
C ALA A 30 8.80 -25.08 -6.27
N LYS A 31 7.73 -25.85 -6.50
CA LYS A 31 6.98 -26.56 -5.45
C LYS A 31 7.84 -27.60 -4.71
N THR A 32 8.86 -28.17 -5.34
CA THR A 32 9.81 -29.08 -4.66
C THR A 32 10.94 -28.38 -3.90
N GLY A 33 10.94 -27.04 -3.88
CA GLY A 33 11.92 -26.24 -3.13
C GLY A 33 13.17 -25.85 -3.92
N VAL A 34 13.22 -26.10 -5.23
CA VAL A 34 14.35 -25.69 -6.08
C VAL A 34 14.43 -24.15 -6.11
N SER A 35 15.66 -23.64 -6.06
CA SER A 35 15.93 -22.20 -6.06
C SER A 35 15.57 -21.55 -7.41
N ARG A 36 15.27 -20.25 -7.38
CA ARG A 36 14.98 -19.47 -8.61
C ARG A 36 16.12 -19.55 -9.63
N SER A 37 17.36 -19.47 -9.17
CA SER A 37 18.55 -19.53 -10.04
C SER A 37 18.68 -20.89 -10.72
N ASP A 38 18.43 -21.98 -10.00
CA ASP A 38 18.54 -23.33 -10.55
C ASP A 38 17.39 -23.62 -11.53
N ILE A 39 16.18 -23.13 -11.23
CA ILE A 39 15.05 -23.20 -12.17
C ILE A 39 15.40 -22.47 -13.46
N LEU A 40 15.92 -21.25 -13.37
CA LEU A 40 16.33 -20.48 -14.55
C LEU A 40 17.39 -21.22 -15.39
N GLN A 41 18.40 -21.82 -14.74
CA GLN A 41 19.43 -22.59 -15.44
C GLN A 41 18.86 -23.85 -16.12
N GLN A 42 17.93 -24.55 -15.47
CA GLN A 42 17.37 -25.81 -15.97
C GLN A 42 16.28 -25.64 -17.03
N THR A 43 15.54 -24.53 -16.98
CA THR A 43 14.32 -24.35 -17.78
C THR A 43 14.35 -23.11 -18.67
N GLN A 44 15.30 -22.19 -18.46
CA GLN A 44 15.30 -20.85 -19.03
C GLN A 44 14.05 -20.02 -18.65
N GLN A 45 13.37 -20.40 -17.56
CA GLN A 45 12.19 -19.73 -17.05
C GLN A 45 12.47 -19.02 -15.72
N THR A 46 11.90 -17.82 -15.55
CA THR A 46 12.00 -17.02 -14.33
C THR A 46 10.67 -17.04 -13.59
N VAL A 47 10.64 -17.60 -12.39
CA VAL A 47 9.46 -17.58 -11.50
C VAL A 47 9.40 -16.23 -10.79
N ALA A 48 8.61 -15.29 -11.31
CA ALA A 48 8.51 -13.93 -10.77
C ALA A 48 7.54 -13.80 -9.59
N VAL A 49 6.44 -14.55 -9.61
CA VAL A 49 5.48 -14.66 -8.49
C VAL A 49 5.28 -16.14 -8.18
N ARG A 50 5.35 -16.49 -6.89
CA ARG A 50 5.44 -17.87 -6.38
C ARG A 50 4.40 -18.06 -5.28
N ASP A 51 3.29 -18.70 -5.63
CA ASP A 51 2.21 -19.12 -4.72
C ASP A 51 1.70 -18.01 -3.80
N VAL A 52 1.40 -16.85 -4.36
CA VAL A 52 0.96 -15.69 -3.56
C VAL A 52 -0.54 -15.75 -3.34
N SER A 53 -0.96 -15.73 -2.07
CA SER A 53 -2.37 -15.65 -1.66
C SER A 53 -2.58 -14.56 -0.61
N PHE A 54 -3.54 -13.67 -0.83
CA PHE A 54 -3.92 -12.62 0.11
C PHE A 54 -5.26 -11.98 -0.28
N SER A 55 -5.87 -11.29 0.67
CA SER A 55 -7.05 -10.48 0.45
C SER A 55 -6.86 -9.04 0.96
N VAL A 56 -7.56 -8.13 0.30
CA VAL A 56 -7.62 -6.69 0.62
C VAL A 56 -9.08 -6.32 0.85
N ALA A 57 -9.36 -5.77 2.04
CA ALA A 57 -10.66 -5.27 2.44
C ALA A 57 -11.00 -3.96 1.71
N GLN A 58 -12.29 -3.63 1.67
CA GLN A 58 -12.74 -2.38 1.08
C GLN A 58 -12.20 -1.18 1.86
N GLY A 59 -11.64 -0.19 1.15
CA GLY A 59 -11.07 1.01 1.76
C GLY A 59 -9.72 0.78 2.46
N GLU A 60 -9.18 -0.43 2.43
CA GLU A 60 -7.86 -0.75 2.98
C GLU A 60 -6.75 -0.22 2.07
N THR A 61 -5.70 0.32 2.68
CA THR A 61 -4.41 0.54 2.02
C THR A 61 -3.48 -0.62 2.32
N PHE A 62 -3.38 -1.54 1.36
CA PHE A 62 -2.52 -2.72 1.42
C PHE A 62 -1.19 -2.43 0.72
N VAL A 63 -0.10 -2.43 1.48
CA VAL A 63 1.23 -2.14 0.96
C VAL A 63 1.98 -3.44 0.66
N VAL A 64 2.52 -3.56 -0.55
CA VAL A 64 3.46 -4.62 -0.93
C VAL A 64 4.87 -4.06 -0.95
N MET A 65 5.68 -4.54 -0.02
CA MET A 65 7.07 -4.15 0.18
C MET A 65 8.02 -5.22 -0.35
N GLY A 66 9.23 -4.82 -0.73
CA GLY A 66 10.36 -5.74 -0.93
C GLY A 66 11.44 -5.10 -1.78
N LEU A 67 12.60 -5.77 -1.87
CA LEU A 67 13.70 -5.29 -2.70
C LEU A 67 13.36 -5.34 -4.20
N SER A 68 14.19 -4.70 -5.02
CA SER A 68 14.10 -4.82 -6.48
C SER A 68 14.20 -6.29 -6.89
N GLY A 69 13.39 -6.71 -7.88
CA GLY A 69 13.37 -8.10 -8.35
C GLY A 69 12.58 -9.09 -7.49
N SER A 70 11.96 -8.67 -6.37
CA SER A 70 11.18 -9.59 -5.53
C SER A 70 9.86 -10.05 -6.16
N GLY A 71 9.34 -9.34 -7.18
CA GLY A 71 8.13 -9.71 -7.92
C GLY A 71 6.93 -8.76 -7.74
N LYS A 72 7.07 -7.68 -6.97
CA LYS A 72 5.99 -6.72 -6.62
C LYS A 72 5.27 -6.16 -7.84
N SER A 73 6.00 -5.50 -8.75
CA SER A 73 5.41 -4.89 -9.95
C SER A 73 4.79 -5.93 -10.89
N THR A 74 5.29 -7.17 -10.87
CA THR A 74 4.65 -8.28 -11.60
C THR A 74 3.32 -8.66 -10.96
N LEU A 75 3.26 -8.75 -9.64
CA LEU A 75 2.04 -9.07 -8.89
C LEU A 75 0.93 -8.02 -9.14
N ILE A 76 1.23 -6.72 -9.05
CA ILE A 76 0.22 -5.68 -9.30
C ILE A 76 -0.24 -5.64 -10.76
N ARG A 77 0.64 -6.01 -11.70
CA ARG A 77 0.27 -6.12 -13.12
C ARG A 77 -0.55 -7.37 -13.41
N CYS A 78 -0.44 -8.41 -12.60
CA CYS A 78 -1.39 -9.54 -12.62
C CYS A 78 -2.77 -9.09 -12.13
N LEU A 79 -2.84 -8.25 -11.09
CA LEU A 79 -4.11 -7.68 -10.61
C LEU A 79 -4.83 -6.81 -11.64
N SER A 80 -4.09 -6.08 -12.47
CA SER A 80 -4.69 -5.33 -13.60
C SER A 80 -4.82 -6.17 -14.87
N ARG A 81 -4.37 -7.43 -14.88
CA ARG A 81 -4.17 -8.30 -16.06
C ARG A 81 -3.33 -7.67 -17.18
N LEU A 82 -2.53 -6.64 -16.89
CA LEU A 82 -1.53 -6.13 -17.85
C LEU A 82 -0.45 -7.19 -18.12
N ILE A 83 -0.25 -8.08 -17.14
CA ILE A 83 0.49 -9.33 -17.29
C ILE A 83 -0.47 -10.44 -16.90
N GLU A 84 -0.66 -11.43 -17.78
CA GLU A 84 -1.49 -12.59 -17.45
C GLU A 84 -0.76 -13.48 -16.44
N PRO A 85 -1.39 -13.87 -15.31
CA PRO A 85 -0.83 -14.85 -14.41
C PRO A 85 -0.70 -16.21 -15.11
N THR A 86 0.26 -17.01 -14.66
CA THR A 86 0.46 -18.37 -15.19
C THR A 86 -0.52 -19.35 -14.54
N GLN A 87 -0.78 -19.24 -13.24
CA GLN A 87 -1.77 -20.02 -12.49
C GLN A 87 -2.34 -19.18 -11.34
N GLY A 88 -3.46 -19.65 -10.79
CA GLY A 88 -4.13 -19.09 -9.62
C GLY A 88 -5.48 -18.47 -9.95
N GLU A 89 -6.08 -17.81 -8.96
CA GLU A 89 -7.41 -17.21 -9.04
C GLU A 89 -7.35 -15.77 -8.55
N ILE A 90 -8.04 -14.85 -9.24
CA ILE A 90 -8.15 -13.44 -8.84
C ILE A 90 -9.63 -13.07 -8.84
N SER A 91 -10.14 -12.59 -7.72
CA SER A 91 -11.49 -12.05 -7.58
C SER A 91 -11.47 -10.58 -7.19
N LEU A 92 -12.37 -9.79 -7.78
CA LEU A 92 -12.54 -8.36 -7.48
C LEU A 92 -13.97 -8.06 -7.05
N GLY A 93 -14.19 -7.90 -5.75
CA GLY A 93 -15.53 -7.73 -5.19
C GLY A 93 -16.46 -8.90 -5.52
N GLY A 94 -15.93 -10.11 -5.66
CA GLY A 94 -16.66 -11.33 -6.00
C GLY A 94 -16.60 -11.75 -7.48
N ASP A 95 -16.23 -10.84 -8.39
CA ASP A 95 -16.13 -11.17 -9.81
C ASP A 95 -14.81 -11.89 -10.13
N ASP A 96 -14.86 -13.04 -10.78
CA ASP A 96 -13.67 -13.75 -11.27
C ASP A 96 -13.03 -12.96 -12.43
N LEU A 97 -11.84 -12.43 -12.18
CA LEU A 97 -11.10 -11.59 -13.12
C LEU A 97 -10.51 -12.39 -14.29
N LEU A 98 -10.17 -13.67 -14.07
CA LEU A 98 -9.55 -14.51 -15.11
C LEU A 98 -10.61 -15.10 -16.06
N ALA A 99 -11.86 -15.21 -15.61
CA ALA A 99 -12.99 -15.59 -16.43
C ALA A 99 -13.49 -14.47 -17.36
N MET A 100 -13.06 -13.21 -17.14
CA MET A 100 -13.51 -12.07 -17.96
C MET A 100 -12.95 -12.13 -19.39
N ASP A 101 -13.83 -11.87 -20.35
CA ASP A 101 -13.46 -11.62 -21.74
C ASP A 101 -12.79 -10.24 -21.93
N GLU A 102 -12.33 -9.94 -23.15
CA GLU A 102 -11.61 -8.71 -23.44
C GLU A 102 -12.45 -7.44 -23.22
N ASP A 103 -13.76 -7.48 -23.47
CA ASP A 103 -14.63 -6.31 -23.35
C ASP A 103 -15.01 -6.06 -21.89
N GLN A 104 -15.29 -7.10 -21.13
CA GLN A 104 -15.47 -7.05 -19.67
C GLN A 104 -14.22 -6.50 -18.99
N LEU A 105 -13.04 -7.01 -19.35
CA LEU A 105 -11.76 -6.55 -18.81
C LEU A 105 -11.49 -5.08 -19.18
N ARG A 106 -11.86 -4.66 -20.39
CA ARG A 106 -11.74 -3.27 -20.84
C ARG A 106 -12.67 -2.35 -20.05
N GLN A 107 -13.90 -2.76 -19.75
CA GLN A 107 -14.81 -1.98 -18.91
C GLN A 107 -14.30 -1.86 -17.47
N LEU A 108 -13.81 -2.97 -16.90
CA LEU A 108 -13.18 -2.98 -15.57
C LEU A 108 -12.05 -1.95 -15.47
N ARG A 109 -11.11 -1.97 -16.44
CA ARG A 109 -9.96 -1.04 -16.50
C ARG A 109 -10.34 0.40 -16.81
N ARG A 110 -11.52 0.64 -17.37
CA ARG A 110 -12.00 1.99 -17.66
C ARG A 110 -12.58 2.66 -16.42
N GLY A 111 -13.23 1.91 -15.52
CA GLY A 111 -13.99 2.50 -14.42
C GLY A 111 -13.69 1.97 -13.02
N ARG A 112 -13.41 0.68 -12.83
CA ARG A 112 -13.30 0.09 -11.48
C ARG A 112 -11.87 0.06 -10.94
N ILE A 113 -10.89 -0.12 -11.83
CA ILE A 113 -9.46 -0.12 -11.49
C ILE A 113 -8.78 1.06 -12.17
N SER A 114 -7.88 1.72 -11.44
CA SER A 114 -6.96 2.69 -12.03
C SER A 114 -5.54 2.45 -11.54
N MET A 115 -4.55 2.71 -12.40
CA MET A 115 -3.14 2.46 -12.12
C MET A 115 -2.32 3.74 -12.18
N VAL A 116 -1.46 3.92 -11.18
CA VAL A 116 -0.46 4.99 -11.08
C VAL A 116 0.92 4.35 -11.18
N PHE A 117 1.64 4.70 -12.24
CA PHE A 117 2.94 4.11 -12.57
C PHE A 117 4.10 4.87 -11.92
N GLN A 118 5.25 4.19 -11.82
CA GLN A 118 6.52 4.73 -11.34
C GLN A 118 6.98 5.96 -12.14
N HIS A 119 6.87 5.89 -13.47
CA HIS A 119 7.03 7.06 -14.35
C HIS A 119 5.64 7.61 -14.62
N PHE A 120 5.45 8.93 -14.43
CA PHE A 120 4.16 9.64 -14.42
C PHE A 120 3.20 9.25 -15.55
N GLY A 121 3.73 8.76 -16.68
CA GLY A 121 2.97 8.21 -17.78
C GLY A 121 2.09 9.27 -18.45
N LEU A 122 2.43 10.55 -18.27
CA LEU A 122 1.70 11.67 -18.86
C LEU A 122 2.03 11.77 -20.35
N PHE A 123 1.02 12.13 -21.13
CA PHE A 123 1.18 12.40 -22.55
C PHE A 123 1.80 13.80 -22.73
N PRO A 124 3.04 13.91 -23.24
CA PRO A 124 3.76 15.19 -23.29
C PRO A 124 3.16 16.16 -24.30
N HIS A 125 2.42 15.65 -25.29
CA HIS A 125 1.75 16.42 -26.35
C HIS A 125 0.33 16.86 -25.96
N ARG A 126 -0.12 16.59 -24.73
CA ARG A 126 -1.43 16.98 -24.21
C ARG A 126 -1.27 17.90 -23.03
N LYS A 127 -2.24 18.80 -22.84
CA LYS A 127 -2.30 19.65 -21.64
C LYS A 127 -2.59 18.82 -20.40
N VAL A 128 -2.37 19.41 -19.23
CA VAL A 128 -2.68 18.81 -17.93
C VAL A 128 -4.14 18.38 -17.86
N ILE A 129 -5.06 19.27 -18.23
CA ILE A 129 -6.50 18.96 -18.17
C ILE A 129 -6.88 17.80 -19.10
N ASP A 130 -6.27 17.71 -20.28
CA ASP A 130 -6.51 16.64 -21.25
C ASP A 130 -5.90 15.30 -20.81
N ASN A 131 -4.79 15.35 -20.05
CA ASN A 131 -4.22 14.16 -19.41
C ASN A 131 -5.18 13.62 -18.36
N ILE A 132 -5.74 14.48 -17.51
CA ILE A 132 -6.68 14.10 -16.46
C ILE A 132 -7.99 13.57 -17.06
N ALA A 133 -8.51 14.25 -18.09
CA ALA A 133 -9.75 13.87 -18.77
C ALA A 133 -9.62 12.62 -19.67
N TYR A 134 -8.41 12.10 -19.89
CA TYR A 134 -8.16 11.03 -20.87
C TYR A 134 -8.96 9.75 -20.61
N GLY A 135 -9.06 9.30 -19.35
CA GLY A 135 -9.83 8.10 -19.02
C GLY A 135 -11.32 8.23 -19.39
N LEU A 136 -11.90 9.39 -19.11
CA LEU A 136 -13.28 9.73 -19.45
C LEU A 136 -13.48 9.90 -20.96
N GLU A 137 -12.48 10.44 -21.67
CA GLU A 137 -12.46 10.48 -23.14
C GLU A 137 -12.52 9.08 -23.75
N VAL A 138 -11.74 8.14 -23.23
CA VAL A 138 -11.73 6.74 -23.69
C VAL A 138 -13.06 6.03 -23.39
N GLN A 139 -13.77 6.46 -22.33
CA GLN A 139 -15.14 6.03 -22.04
C GLN A 139 -16.20 6.70 -22.94
N LYS A 140 -15.79 7.61 -23.85
CA LYS A 140 -16.68 8.39 -24.73
C LYS A 140 -17.62 9.34 -23.98
N ILE A 141 -17.25 9.78 -22.78
CA ILE A 141 -17.97 10.85 -22.08
C ILE A 141 -17.80 12.14 -22.85
N ASP A 142 -18.87 12.95 -22.91
CA ASP A 142 -18.87 14.20 -23.64
C ASP A 142 -17.80 15.17 -23.12
N LYS A 143 -17.34 16.06 -24.01
CA LYS A 143 -16.21 16.95 -23.71
C LYS A 143 -16.49 17.89 -22.54
N SER A 144 -17.71 18.37 -22.38
CA SER A 144 -18.04 19.32 -21.32
C SER A 144 -18.01 18.65 -19.95
N THR A 145 -18.63 17.49 -19.83
CA THR A 145 -18.69 16.69 -18.60
C THR A 145 -17.29 16.21 -18.19
N ARG A 146 -16.50 15.69 -19.13
CA ARG A 146 -15.16 15.20 -18.81
C ARG A 146 -14.20 16.31 -18.38
N LEU A 147 -14.29 17.50 -18.98
CA LEU A 147 -13.46 18.63 -18.59
C LEU A 147 -13.89 19.19 -17.22
N ALA A 148 -15.19 19.26 -16.95
CA ALA A 148 -15.69 19.67 -15.63
C ALA A 148 -15.17 18.75 -14.52
N ARG A 149 -15.27 17.43 -14.72
CA ARG A 149 -14.72 16.44 -13.78
C ARG A 149 -13.20 16.54 -13.65
N ALA A 150 -12.49 16.72 -14.77
CA ALA A 150 -11.04 16.88 -14.73
C ALA A 150 -10.61 18.13 -13.95
N THR A 151 -11.34 19.23 -14.06
CA THR A 151 -11.09 20.45 -13.28
C THR A 151 -11.35 20.25 -11.80
N GLU A 152 -12.46 19.59 -11.43
CA GLU A 152 -12.76 19.28 -10.03
C GLU A 152 -11.60 18.48 -9.38
N VAL A 153 -11.12 17.44 -10.06
CA VAL A 153 -10.04 16.61 -9.54
C VAL A 153 -8.69 17.34 -9.55
N LEU A 154 -8.43 18.19 -10.55
CA LEU A 154 -7.25 19.05 -10.59
C LEU A 154 -7.16 19.95 -9.35
N ASN A 155 -8.29 20.56 -8.98
CA ASN A 155 -8.38 21.42 -7.79
C ASN A 155 -8.24 20.59 -6.51
N THR A 156 -8.81 19.37 -6.50
CA THR A 156 -8.69 18.45 -5.36
C THR A 156 -7.23 18.13 -5.06
N VAL A 157 -6.39 17.91 -6.08
CA VAL A 157 -4.95 17.67 -5.90
C VAL A 157 -4.11 18.95 -5.74
N GLY A 158 -4.76 20.13 -5.64
CA GLY A 158 -4.11 21.41 -5.39
C GLY A 158 -3.27 21.92 -6.57
N LEU A 159 -3.74 21.72 -7.80
CA LEU A 159 -3.10 22.22 -9.02
C LEU A 159 -3.98 23.26 -9.74
N ASP A 160 -4.74 24.06 -8.98
CA ASP A 160 -5.53 25.17 -9.51
C ASP A 160 -4.68 26.09 -10.40
N GLY A 161 -5.22 26.47 -11.56
CA GLY A 161 -4.54 27.32 -12.54
C GLY A 161 -3.56 26.61 -13.48
N TRP A 162 -3.26 25.32 -13.30
CA TRP A 162 -2.31 24.59 -14.15
C TRP A 162 -2.94 23.82 -15.32
N ALA A 163 -4.26 23.93 -15.50
CA ALA A 163 -5.04 23.16 -16.47
C ALA A 163 -4.50 23.25 -17.91
N ASP A 164 -4.07 24.44 -18.32
CA ASP A 164 -3.64 24.74 -19.69
C ASP A 164 -2.15 24.49 -19.98
N HIS A 165 -1.38 24.08 -18.97
CA HIS A 165 0.04 23.79 -19.11
C HIS A 165 0.28 22.40 -19.69
N TYR A 166 1.47 22.19 -20.24
CA TYR A 166 1.98 20.88 -20.66
C TYR A 166 2.83 20.23 -19.55
N PRO A 167 2.91 18.89 -19.48
CA PRO A 167 3.68 18.19 -18.45
C PRO A 167 5.13 18.66 -18.29
N GLN A 168 5.80 19.02 -19.38
CA GLN A 168 7.19 19.50 -19.37
C GLN A 168 7.39 20.84 -18.64
N GLN A 169 6.30 21.59 -18.44
CA GLN A 169 6.30 22.87 -17.71
C GLN A 169 6.07 22.70 -16.20
N LEU A 170 5.96 21.46 -15.73
CA LEU A 170 5.66 21.11 -14.35
C LEU A 170 6.87 20.49 -13.64
N SER A 171 6.98 20.69 -12.33
CA SER A 171 7.92 19.94 -11.49
C SER A 171 7.53 18.45 -11.41
N GLY A 172 8.46 17.59 -10.98
CA GLY A 172 8.19 16.15 -10.83
C GLY A 172 7.02 15.85 -9.89
N GLY A 173 6.91 16.56 -8.77
CA GLY A 173 5.78 16.43 -7.84
C GLY A 173 4.45 16.83 -8.47
N MET A 174 4.43 17.91 -9.25
CA MET A 174 3.24 18.33 -9.97
C MET A 174 2.84 17.31 -11.05
N GLN A 175 3.80 16.75 -11.79
CA GLN A 175 3.51 15.67 -12.74
C GLN A 175 2.93 14.43 -12.05
N GLN A 176 3.42 14.07 -10.86
CA GLN A 176 2.84 12.99 -10.07
C GLN A 176 1.40 13.29 -9.67
N ARG A 177 1.10 14.52 -9.22
CA ARG A 177 -0.27 14.95 -8.91
C ARG A 177 -1.19 14.89 -10.11
N VAL A 178 -0.72 15.25 -11.30
CA VAL A 178 -1.49 15.07 -12.54
C VAL A 178 -1.75 13.59 -12.83
N GLY A 179 -0.75 12.71 -12.61
CA GLY A 179 -0.91 11.26 -12.75
C GLY A 179 -1.96 10.68 -11.78
N LEU A 180 -1.92 11.12 -10.53
CA LEU A 180 -2.91 10.78 -9.50
C LEU A 180 -4.30 11.33 -9.87
N ALA A 181 -4.39 12.59 -10.27
CA ALA A 181 -5.65 13.21 -10.69
C ALA A 181 -6.27 12.48 -11.88
N ARG A 182 -5.47 12.09 -12.88
CA ARG A 182 -5.93 11.25 -13.98
C ARG A 182 -6.49 9.91 -13.49
N ALA A 183 -5.83 9.30 -12.52
CA ALA A 183 -6.29 8.03 -11.97
C ALA A 183 -7.63 8.19 -11.22
N LEU A 184 -7.82 9.30 -10.51
CA LEU A 184 -9.03 9.62 -9.75
C LEU A 184 -10.19 10.16 -10.60
N ALA A 185 -9.92 10.71 -11.79
CA ALA A 185 -10.94 11.31 -12.65
C ALA A 185 -12.06 10.34 -13.04
N VAL A 186 -11.71 9.06 -13.22
CA VAL A 186 -12.66 7.98 -13.55
C VAL A 186 -13.40 7.39 -12.34
N ASP A 187 -13.15 7.93 -11.14
CA ASP A 187 -13.72 7.51 -9.86
C ASP A 187 -13.61 6.00 -9.55
N PRO A 188 -12.38 5.45 -9.56
CA PRO A 188 -12.17 4.01 -9.40
C PRO A 188 -12.44 3.52 -7.98
N GLN A 189 -12.88 2.27 -7.88
CA GLN A 189 -13.02 1.57 -6.59
C GLN A 189 -11.65 1.10 -6.06
N ILE A 190 -10.74 0.75 -6.97
CA ILE A 190 -9.42 0.21 -6.67
C ILE A 190 -8.35 1.06 -7.36
N LEU A 191 -7.37 1.50 -6.56
CA LEU A 191 -6.18 2.21 -7.01
C LEU A 191 -4.94 1.32 -6.84
N LEU A 192 -4.19 1.16 -7.92
CA LEU A 192 -2.97 0.37 -7.98
C LEU A 192 -1.78 1.31 -8.15
N PHE A 193 -0.88 1.36 -7.18
CA PHE A 193 0.33 2.19 -7.21
C PHE A 193 1.58 1.33 -7.35
N ASP A 194 2.37 1.56 -8.40
CA ASP A 194 3.63 0.85 -8.66
C ASP A 194 4.82 1.81 -8.45
N GLU A 195 5.36 1.84 -7.23
CA GLU A 195 6.47 2.72 -6.80
C GLU A 195 6.29 4.21 -7.17
N PRO A 196 5.13 4.81 -6.89
CA PRO A 196 4.74 6.12 -7.43
C PRO A 196 5.61 7.28 -6.97
N PHE A 197 6.33 7.14 -5.85
CA PHE A 197 7.11 8.22 -5.25
C PHE A 197 8.63 7.98 -5.29
N SER A 198 9.06 6.89 -5.92
CA SER A 198 10.49 6.50 -5.99
C SER A 198 11.37 7.52 -6.72
N ALA A 199 10.83 8.21 -7.72
CA ALA A 199 11.55 9.21 -8.51
C ALA A 199 11.51 10.63 -7.90
N LEU A 200 10.87 10.81 -6.74
CA LEU A 200 10.69 12.11 -6.09
C LEU A 200 11.75 12.34 -5.02
N ASP A 201 12.17 13.59 -4.89
CA ASP A 201 13.02 14.03 -3.78
C ASP A 201 12.30 13.88 -2.42
N PRO A 202 13.02 13.82 -1.30
CA PRO A 202 12.42 13.51 0.01
C PRO A 202 11.33 14.49 0.46
N LEU A 203 11.43 15.78 0.12
CA LEU A 203 10.45 16.79 0.55
C LEU A 203 9.14 16.61 -0.23
N ILE A 204 9.24 16.53 -1.56
CA ILE A 204 8.08 16.32 -2.42
C ILE A 204 7.45 14.95 -2.18
N ARG A 205 8.26 13.90 -1.93
CA ARG A 205 7.75 12.58 -1.53
C ARG A 205 6.87 12.67 -0.30
N LYS A 206 7.33 13.36 0.76
CA LYS A 206 6.56 13.54 1.99
C LYS A 206 5.24 14.27 1.72
N GLU A 207 5.29 15.35 0.95
CA GLU A 207 4.09 16.12 0.58
C GLU A 207 3.08 15.26 -0.19
N MET A 208 3.55 14.42 -1.12
CA MET A 208 2.70 13.50 -1.88
C MET A 208 2.09 12.39 -1.02
N GLN A 209 2.83 11.88 -0.04
CA GLN A 209 2.31 10.93 0.93
C GLN A 209 1.21 11.56 1.80
N ASP A 210 1.43 12.79 2.28
CA ASP A 210 0.42 13.53 3.05
C ASP A 210 -0.86 13.76 2.24
N GLU A 211 -0.71 14.07 0.96
CA GLU A 211 -1.82 14.23 0.04
C GLU A 211 -2.59 12.92 -0.17
N LEU A 212 -1.89 11.80 -0.37
CA LEU A 212 -2.54 10.50 -0.51
C LEU A 212 -3.32 10.11 0.75
N ILE A 213 -2.75 10.34 1.94
CA ILE A 213 -3.43 10.10 3.22
C ILE A 213 -4.68 10.96 3.35
N ARG A 214 -4.61 12.24 2.97
CA ARG A 214 -5.75 13.17 2.99
C ARG A 214 -6.87 12.69 2.06
N LEU A 215 -6.52 12.30 0.84
CA LEU A 215 -7.47 11.80 -0.15
C LEU A 215 -8.10 10.49 0.31
N GLN A 216 -7.31 9.57 0.86
CA GLN A 216 -7.79 8.28 1.33
C GLN A 216 -8.80 8.41 2.48
N LYS A 217 -8.56 9.35 3.41
CA LYS A 217 -9.52 9.66 4.49
C LYS A 217 -10.88 10.13 3.97
N THR A 218 -10.91 10.76 2.80
CA THR A 218 -12.12 11.37 2.23
C THR A 218 -12.83 10.43 1.26
N MET A 219 -12.07 9.69 0.44
CA MET A 219 -12.61 8.88 -0.66
C MET A 219 -12.79 7.40 -0.30
N GLN A 220 -12.06 6.91 0.71
CA GLN A 220 -12.09 5.52 1.18
C GLN A 220 -12.01 4.49 0.03
N ARG A 221 -11.10 4.71 -0.93
CA ARG A 221 -10.88 3.77 -2.04
C ARG A 221 -9.98 2.62 -1.60
N THR A 222 -10.08 1.47 -2.24
CA THR A 222 -9.16 0.37 -1.93
C THR A 222 -7.83 0.64 -2.63
N ILE A 223 -6.72 0.60 -1.89
CA ILE A 223 -5.39 0.91 -2.42
C ILE A 223 -4.49 -0.32 -2.30
N VAL A 224 -3.86 -0.73 -3.40
CA VAL A 224 -2.68 -1.59 -3.38
C VAL A 224 -1.47 -0.76 -3.75
N PHE A 225 -0.53 -0.64 -2.82
CA PHE A 225 0.61 0.27 -2.94
C PHE A 225 1.92 -0.50 -2.91
N ILE A 226 2.75 -0.37 -3.95
CA ILE A 226 4.07 -0.97 -3.98
C ILE A 226 5.14 0.05 -3.61
N THR A 227 6.04 -0.36 -2.74
CA THR A 227 7.25 0.40 -2.42
C THR A 227 8.43 -0.50 -2.05
N HIS A 228 9.62 0.08 -2.08
CA HIS A 228 10.83 -0.50 -1.50
C HIS A 228 11.27 0.24 -0.22
N ASP A 229 10.59 1.34 0.16
CA ASP A 229 10.92 2.17 1.33
C ASP A 229 10.05 1.77 2.53
N PHE A 230 10.67 1.29 3.61
CA PHE A 230 9.94 0.79 4.78
C PHE A 230 9.23 1.90 5.56
N ALA A 231 9.80 3.09 5.62
CA ALA A 231 9.14 4.22 6.27
C ALA A 231 7.85 4.61 5.54
N GLU A 232 7.84 4.50 4.21
CA GLU A 232 6.65 4.71 3.40
C GLU A 232 5.57 3.66 3.67
N ALA A 233 5.94 2.38 3.75
CA ALA A 233 5.00 1.32 4.07
C ALA A 233 4.36 1.49 5.46
N LEU A 234 5.16 1.86 6.47
CA LEU A 234 4.68 2.11 7.83
C LEU A 234 3.74 3.32 7.92
N ARG A 235 3.96 4.32 7.07
CA ARG A 235 3.18 5.55 7.08
C ARG A 235 1.84 5.43 6.33
N LEU A 236 1.83 4.69 5.21
CA LEU A 236 0.68 4.59 4.32
C LEU A 236 -0.19 3.35 4.56
N GLY A 237 0.42 2.24 5.00
CA GLY A 237 -0.24 0.94 5.01
C GLY A 237 -1.07 0.68 6.25
N ASP A 238 -2.30 0.21 6.04
CA ASP A 238 -3.09 -0.46 7.08
C ASP A 238 -2.55 -1.87 7.33
N ARG A 239 -2.16 -2.56 6.25
CA ARG A 239 -1.43 -3.83 6.26
C ARG A 239 -0.28 -3.79 5.26
N ILE A 240 0.79 -4.49 5.63
CA ILE A 240 2.04 -4.58 4.85
C ILE A 240 2.30 -6.06 4.57
N ALA A 241 2.58 -6.38 3.31
CA ALA A 241 3.12 -7.66 2.88
C ALA A 241 4.57 -7.48 2.41
N ILE A 242 5.51 -8.14 3.08
CA ILE A 242 6.92 -8.13 2.72
C ILE A 242 7.19 -9.30 1.78
N MET A 243 7.60 -8.98 0.55
CA MET A 243 7.81 -9.91 -0.55
C MET A 243 9.30 -10.16 -0.78
N LYS A 244 9.68 -11.44 -0.79
CA LYS A 244 11.02 -11.93 -1.10
C LYS A 244 10.90 -13.09 -2.06
N ASP A 245 11.74 -13.09 -3.09
CA ASP A 245 11.84 -14.20 -4.02
C ASP A 245 10.49 -14.73 -4.58
N GLY A 246 9.55 -13.81 -4.82
CA GLY A 246 8.27 -14.12 -5.47
C GLY A 246 7.15 -14.48 -4.52
N SER A 247 7.45 -14.68 -3.24
CA SER A 247 6.52 -15.06 -2.19
C SER A 247 6.47 -13.99 -1.10
N PHE A 248 5.44 -14.05 -0.26
CA PHE A 248 5.39 -13.21 0.94
C PHE A 248 6.09 -13.91 2.09
N ASP A 249 7.04 -13.21 2.70
CA ASP A 249 7.74 -13.64 3.92
C ASP A 249 6.86 -13.37 5.16
N GLN A 250 6.16 -12.23 5.18
CA GLN A 250 5.26 -11.86 6.28
C GLN A 250 4.18 -10.89 5.77
N ILE A 251 2.96 -11.06 6.28
CA ILE A 251 1.86 -10.10 6.12
C ILE A 251 1.37 -9.73 7.52
N GLY A 252 1.19 -8.45 7.79
CA GLY A 252 0.67 -7.97 9.06
C GLY A 252 0.44 -6.46 9.07
N THR A 253 -0.11 -5.96 10.16
CA THR A 253 -0.16 -4.52 10.44
C THR A 253 1.25 -3.97 10.64
N PRO A 254 1.48 -2.66 10.44
CA PRO A 254 2.76 -2.01 10.77
C PRO A 254 3.29 -2.37 12.16
N GLU A 255 2.40 -2.44 13.15
CA GLU A 255 2.74 -2.79 14.53
C GLU A 255 3.18 -4.24 14.70
N GLU A 256 2.50 -5.20 14.05
CA GLU A 256 2.88 -6.62 14.07
C GLU A 256 4.25 -6.86 13.41
N ILE A 257 4.51 -6.21 12.27
CA ILE A 257 5.80 -6.33 11.57
C ILE A 257 6.95 -5.82 12.46
N VAL A 258 6.78 -4.68 13.13
CA VAL A 258 7.84 -4.05 13.94
C VAL A 258 8.05 -4.74 15.30
N SER A 259 6.97 -5.24 15.91
CA SER A 259 7.03 -5.92 17.21
C SER A 259 7.47 -7.38 17.10
N ALA A 260 7.09 -8.07 16.03
CA ALA A 260 7.35 -9.49 15.83
C ALA A 260 7.75 -9.80 14.37
N PRO A 261 8.97 -9.42 13.95
CA PRO A 261 9.48 -9.77 12.62
C PRO A 261 9.67 -11.30 12.51
N ALA A 262 9.00 -11.92 11.54
CA ALA A 262 8.88 -13.38 11.40
C ALA A 262 10.17 -14.04 10.87
N THR A 263 10.96 -13.33 10.05
CA THR A 263 12.19 -13.84 9.45
C THR A 263 13.38 -12.90 9.69
N PRO A 264 14.63 -13.38 9.60
CA PRO A 264 15.80 -12.51 9.64
C PRO A 264 15.76 -11.42 8.56
N TYR A 265 15.24 -11.75 7.38
CA TYR A 265 15.05 -10.78 6.30
C TYR A 265 14.07 -9.67 6.67
N VAL A 266 12.93 -9.99 7.30
CA VAL A 266 12.00 -8.96 7.79
C VAL A 266 12.66 -8.10 8.88
N ARG A 267 13.46 -8.71 9.77
CA ARG A 267 14.16 -7.99 10.84
C ARG A 267 15.12 -6.93 10.31
N GLU A 268 15.78 -7.18 9.17
CA GLU A 268 16.68 -6.21 8.53
C GLU A 268 15.98 -4.87 8.21
N PHE A 269 14.69 -4.88 7.86
CA PHE A 269 13.94 -3.65 7.62
C PHE A 269 13.54 -2.92 8.92
N VAL A 270 13.36 -3.66 10.02
CA VAL A 270 12.81 -3.15 11.27
C VAL A 270 13.85 -2.46 12.16
N ASN A 271 15.13 -2.79 12.00
CA ASN A 271 16.19 -2.35 12.92
C ASN A 271 16.27 -0.82 13.10
N ASP A 272 16.12 -0.03 12.03
CA ASP A 272 16.26 1.43 12.08
C ASP A 272 14.91 2.17 12.26
N VAL A 273 13.85 1.46 12.64
CA VAL A 273 12.52 2.07 12.76
C VAL A 273 12.31 2.68 14.14
N PRO A 274 11.89 3.96 14.21
CA PRO A 274 11.45 4.58 15.47
C PRO A 274 10.19 3.87 16.01
N ARG A 275 10.37 2.92 16.91
CA ARG A 275 9.30 2.08 17.47
C ARG A 275 8.25 2.91 18.15
N ALA A 276 8.63 4.02 18.78
CA ALA A 276 7.69 4.95 19.41
C ALA A 276 6.61 5.50 18.48
N LYS A 277 6.90 5.61 17.18
CA LYS A 277 5.96 6.12 16.17
C LYS A 277 5.01 5.05 15.66
N VAL A 278 5.42 3.79 15.72
CA VAL A 278 4.67 2.67 15.13
C VAL A 278 3.86 1.95 16.20
N LEU A 279 4.48 1.65 17.35
CA LEU A 279 3.87 0.84 18.40
C LEU A 279 2.80 1.62 19.16
N SER A 280 1.74 0.91 19.52
CA SER A 280 0.65 1.45 20.32
C SER A 280 1.01 1.45 21.82
N VAL A 281 0.34 2.29 22.61
CA VAL A 281 0.49 2.32 24.07
C VAL A 281 0.14 0.96 24.69
N LYS A 282 -0.76 0.19 24.06
CA LYS A 282 -1.07 -1.19 24.45
C LYS A 282 0.18 -2.06 24.59
N SER A 283 1.18 -1.89 23.72
CA SER A 283 2.41 -2.69 23.72
C SER A 283 3.33 -2.45 24.94
N VAL A 284 3.18 -1.31 25.61
CA VAL A 284 3.94 -0.90 26.81
C VAL A 284 3.09 -0.85 28.07
N THR A 285 1.84 -1.33 27.99
CA THR A 285 0.92 -1.33 29.13
C THR A 285 1.36 -2.37 30.14
N VAL A 286 1.47 -1.97 31.40
CA VAL A 286 1.77 -2.83 32.53
C VAL A 286 0.60 -2.88 33.51
N ALA A 287 0.50 -3.95 34.29
CA ALA A 287 -0.48 -4.03 35.37
C ALA A 287 -0.21 -2.94 36.41
N GLY A 288 -1.24 -2.19 36.79
CA GLY A 288 -1.14 -1.13 37.79
C GLY A 288 -2.49 -0.48 38.07
N GLN A 289 -2.59 0.21 39.20
CA GLN A 289 -3.82 0.89 39.60
C GLN A 289 -3.89 2.29 38.99
N SER A 290 -5.05 2.64 38.45
CA SER A 290 -5.36 3.99 37.98
C SER A 290 -5.40 4.95 39.16
N THR A 291 -4.78 6.12 39.03
CA THR A 291 -4.93 7.19 40.01
C THR A 291 -6.27 7.89 39.77
N ALA A 292 -7.06 8.14 40.82
CA ALA A 292 -8.44 8.65 40.71
C ALA A 292 -8.59 10.01 39.98
N ASN A 293 -7.48 10.73 39.77
CA ASN A 293 -7.40 11.98 38.99
C ASN A 293 -6.29 11.92 37.91
N GLY A 294 -5.92 10.71 37.49
CA GLY A 294 -4.83 10.46 36.56
C GLY A 294 -5.17 10.80 35.13
N ARG A 295 -4.14 11.15 34.35
CA ARG A 295 -4.26 11.26 32.88
C ARG A 295 -4.61 9.88 32.31
N SER A 296 -5.43 9.87 31.26
CA SER A 296 -5.78 8.64 30.53
C SER A 296 -5.47 8.76 29.05
N VAL A 297 -5.16 7.63 28.42
CA VAL A 297 -4.89 7.54 26.98
C VAL A 297 -5.53 6.26 26.42
N ALA A 298 -5.97 6.31 25.17
CA ALA A 298 -6.45 5.12 24.47
C ALA A 298 -5.31 4.13 24.21
N ALA A 299 -5.58 2.84 24.35
CA ALA A 299 -4.63 1.75 24.09
C ALA A 299 -4.08 1.78 22.65
N SER A 300 -4.88 2.27 21.70
CA SER A 300 -4.52 2.43 20.29
C SER A 300 -3.66 3.66 19.98
N ALA A 301 -3.49 4.59 20.93
CA ALA A 301 -2.63 5.75 20.73
C ALA A 301 -1.18 5.32 20.51
N LYS A 302 -0.39 6.10 19.78
CA LYS A 302 1.04 5.82 19.57
C LYS A 302 1.87 6.22 20.78
N ILE A 303 2.93 5.48 21.07
CA ILE A 303 3.82 5.76 22.21
C ILE A 303 4.39 7.19 22.13
N GLU A 304 4.71 7.71 20.95
CA GLU A 304 5.22 9.07 20.78
C GLU A 304 4.29 10.15 21.38
N THR A 305 2.98 9.91 21.39
CA THR A 305 1.98 10.88 21.88
C THR A 305 1.97 11.01 23.40
N ILE A 306 2.44 9.99 24.12
CA ILE A 306 2.48 9.98 25.59
C ILE A 306 3.85 10.36 26.16
N ILE A 307 4.89 10.41 25.34
CA ILE A 307 6.24 10.80 25.78
C ILE A 307 6.21 12.18 26.45
N PRO A 308 5.61 13.25 25.87
CA PRO A 308 5.54 14.56 26.54
C PRO A 308 4.78 14.48 27.86
N MET A 309 3.69 13.71 27.91
CA MET A 309 2.87 13.56 29.11
C MET A 309 3.65 12.90 30.27
N LEU A 310 4.51 11.93 29.95
CA LEU A 310 5.38 11.27 30.93
C LEU A 310 6.57 12.14 31.34
N LEU A 311 7.03 13.08 30.51
CA LEU A 311 8.11 14.00 30.87
C LEU A 311 7.64 15.08 31.84
N GLU A 312 6.39 15.54 31.72
CA GLU A 312 5.81 16.55 32.61
C GLU A 312 5.56 16.06 34.05
N ARG A 313 5.15 14.80 34.22
CA ARG A 313 4.82 14.22 35.53
C ARG A 313 5.31 12.78 35.62
N ASP A 314 5.77 12.38 36.81
CA ASP A 314 6.18 11.00 37.11
C ASP A 314 5.00 10.03 37.33
N GLU A 315 3.77 10.54 37.38
CA GLU A 315 2.56 9.75 37.60
C GLU A 315 2.28 8.82 36.40
N PRO A 316 1.95 7.54 36.63
CA PRO A 316 1.52 6.64 35.57
C PRO A 316 0.28 7.15 34.82
N ILE A 317 0.23 6.93 33.51
CA ILE A 317 -0.93 7.27 32.68
C ILE A 317 -1.82 6.02 32.57
N THR A 318 -3.13 6.18 32.80
CA THR A 318 -4.10 5.09 32.68
C THR A 318 -4.35 4.77 31.21
N VAL A 319 -4.33 3.48 30.86
CA VAL A 319 -4.58 3.02 29.49
C VAL A 319 -6.01 2.49 29.39
N LEU A 320 -6.77 2.99 28.42
CA LEU A 320 -8.17 2.66 28.19
C LEU A 320 -8.35 1.81 26.92
N ASP A 321 -9.19 0.79 26.96
CA ASP A 321 -9.61 0.06 25.76
C ASP A 321 -10.64 0.84 24.92
N SER A 322 -11.15 0.22 23.85
CA SER A 322 -12.19 0.80 22.98
C SER A 322 -13.53 1.04 23.69
N ASN A 323 -13.75 0.43 24.85
CA ASN A 323 -14.97 0.56 25.66
C ASN A 323 -14.77 1.55 26.83
N ASN A 324 -13.69 2.34 26.81
CA ASN A 324 -13.26 3.23 27.90
C ASN A 324 -13.02 2.51 29.23
N GLN A 325 -12.68 1.22 29.21
CA GLN A 325 -12.32 0.46 30.40
C GLN A 325 -10.81 0.50 30.63
N ALA A 326 -10.38 0.70 31.88
CA ALA A 326 -8.97 0.69 32.23
C ALA A 326 -8.39 -0.73 32.11
N ILE A 327 -7.37 -0.88 31.26
CA ILE A 327 -6.68 -2.16 31.03
C ILE A 327 -5.30 -2.22 31.70
N GLY A 328 -4.80 -1.10 32.21
CA GLY A 328 -3.53 -1.00 32.91
C GLY A 328 -3.00 0.43 32.92
N VAL A 329 -1.69 0.56 33.14
CA VAL A 329 -1.00 1.85 33.15
C VAL A 329 0.26 1.81 32.32
N VAL A 330 0.75 2.98 31.91
CA VAL A 330 2.06 3.15 31.28
C VAL A 330 2.91 4.12 32.11
N ASN A 331 4.19 3.80 32.27
CA ASN A 331 5.13 4.60 33.06
C ASN A 331 6.45 4.80 32.29
N ARG A 332 7.34 5.65 32.82
CA ARG A 332 8.64 5.95 32.20
C ARG A 332 9.48 4.70 31.95
N ALA A 333 9.47 3.74 32.89
CA ALA A 333 10.26 2.52 32.78
C ALA A 333 9.76 1.60 31.66
N SER A 334 8.45 1.44 31.50
CA SER A 334 7.88 0.58 30.45
C SER A 334 8.15 1.15 29.05
N VAL A 335 8.10 2.48 28.90
CA VAL A 335 8.46 3.15 27.64
C VAL A 335 9.98 3.06 27.38
N ALA A 336 10.81 3.30 28.40
CA ALA A 336 12.27 3.26 28.26
C ALA A 336 12.78 1.89 27.79
N ASN A 337 12.20 0.78 28.27
CA ASN A 337 12.58 -0.57 27.86
C ASN A 337 12.38 -0.81 26.34
N ILE A 338 11.32 -0.25 25.75
CA ILE A 338 11.08 -0.37 24.31
C ILE A 338 12.03 0.53 23.51
N LEU A 339 12.30 1.74 24.00
CA LEU A 339 13.22 2.67 23.33
C LEU A 339 14.67 2.17 23.37
N GLN A 340 15.11 1.54 24.46
CA GLN A 340 16.46 0.95 24.55
C GLN A 340 16.65 -0.24 23.61
N ALA A 341 15.57 -0.94 23.23
CA ALA A 341 15.60 -1.99 22.22
C ALA A 341 15.80 -1.43 20.79
N GLU A 342 15.82 -0.11 20.58
CA GLU A 342 16.18 0.54 19.31
C GLU A 342 17.71 0.65 19.09
N GLN A 343 18.53 0.43 20.13
CA GLN A 343 19.99 0.65 20.08
C GLN A 343 20.84 -0.63 20.01
N LYS A 344 20.24 -1.80 19.82
CA LYS A 344 20.93 -3.11 19.73
C LYS A 344 20.73 -3.74 18.36
#